data_AF-A0A6A6Q5J2-F1
#
_entry.id   AF-A0A6A6Q5J2-F1
#
_cell.length_a   1.000
_cell.length_b   1.000
_cell.length_c   1.000
_cell.angle_alpha   90.00
_cell.angle_beta   90.00
_cell.angle_gamma   90.00
#
_symmetry.space_group_name_H-M   'P 1'
#
loop_
_entity.id
_entity.type
_entity.pdbx_description
1 polymer ?
#
loop_
_entity_poly.entity_id
_entity_poly.type
_entity_poly.pdbx_seq_one_letter_code
_entity_poly.pdbx_strand_id
1 'polypeptide(L)'
;MRHFSIFLAILARLGSGVVAQNVANQKIEQLQADMKDTNGQIDTTDNAVPANTSNSLRAGPRGYNLLEDTSVRKKMIHFDRERVPERVVHALGHGAYGQFESYGDWSNLTMACWLQEGAVSEAFTRFSVVVPSMGGSENGRDTHGFATKIYSQCGNQDLVGNHVSSFFIDDGAAFPDLIHAVKYEANKGFPTAGTAHETAYDFFNLHPEGAFQLMNVLSDLGIPRDVRHIAGNGIHTYRFINAQGNSTLFKWYWQPVLGLRSLIYDETQKLQGKNNNFIRIDMYNNIAAGIYPEWEFAVQLFPDDGTYMYQGYDLIIPTVIVPFEVNPPIKLGKLTLNRNPTNFFAEPESVSFAPSNVVDGVTFVPDPLLQWRLMAYDDTTTHRHGSPNGYTLPVNRPIAPFNNNYRDGYMQPYLYEGDSTSTPNDIGGVQEPSQNQTLEYITAGATAGSGPIGRYRAQYDWYGQARTFWGAMDIYARQHTVDAYRFELGNIGVPAVVQRYVDQTLNNIDNCLARRVAYGVGAEMPAIGSGPTTNVTNSTTPYPSLYPLNPGQETNKSNAGLTVAVVAGDNMFGPADMQAMMPLLSAQQVGLAVVAPRIGTLQSGVTANASFTTTSNLFYDAVFFGSIPTRPLR
;
A
#
# COMPACT_ATOMS: atom_id res chain seq x y z
N MET A 1 -23.84 -2.93 -0.42
CA MET A 1 -23.36 -3.86 -1.48
C MET A 1 -24.48 -4.47 -2.37
N ARG A 2 -25.63 -3.80 -2.57
CA ARG A 2 -26.68 -4.25 -3.51
C ARG A 2 -26.99 -3.25 -4.65
N HIS A 3 -26.07 -2.33 -4.97
CA HIS A 3 -26.29 -1.27 -5.97
C HIS A 3 -25.24 -1.28 -7.11
N PHE A 4 -24.75 -2.47 -7.45
CA PHE A 4 -23.62 -2.65 -8.38
C PHE A 4 -23.99 -2.85 -9.86
N SER A 5 -25.28 -2.87 -10.23
CA SER A 5 -25.68 -3.34 -11.57
C SER A 5 -26.11 -2.28 -12.57
N ILE A 6 -26.19 -0.99 -12.22
CA ILE A 6 -26.71 0.04 -13.14
C ILE A 6 -25.61 0.95 -13.72
N PHE A 7 -24.46 1.07 -13.07
CA PHE A 7 -23.35 1.88 -13.59
C PHE A 7 -22.61 1.25 -14.78
N LEU A 8 -22.63 -0.08 -14.91
CA LEU A 8 -21.97 -0.78 -16.01
C LEU A 8 -22.64 -0.56 -17.38
N ALA A 9 -23.92 -0.20 -17.42
CA ALA A 9 -24.68 -0.18 -18.67
C ALA A 9 -24.40 1.05 -19.57
N ILE A 10 -23.79 2.11 -19.04
CA ILE A 10 -23.61 3.37 -19.78
C ILE A 10 -22.14 3.59 -20.24
N LEU A 11 -21.17 2.86 -19.68
CA LEU A 11 -19.74 2.99 -20.05
C LEU A 11 -19.19 1.83 -20.91
N ALA A 12 -19.95 0.76 -21.13
CA ALA A 12 -19.50 -0.42 -21.90
C ALA A 12 -19.40 -0.23 -23.44
N ARG A 13 -19.23 1.00 -23.95
CA ARG A 13 -19.14 1.25 -25.41
C ARG A 13 -17.96 2.09 -25.89
N LEU A 14 -16.99 2.43 -25.03
CA LEU A 14 -15.77 3.12 -25.46
C LEU A 14 -14.56 2.55 -24.72
N GLY A 15 -13.87 1.61 -25.36
CA GLY A 15 -12.70 0.95 -24.78
C GLY A 15 -12.07 -0.05 -25.74
N SER A 16 -11.84 0.36 -26.99
CA SER A 16 -11.02 -0.38 -27.95
C SER A 16 -9.77 0.44 -28.24
N GLY A 17 -8.66 0.04 -27.64
CA GLY A 17 -7.34 0.62 -27.93
C GLY A 17 -6.40 0.48 -26.74
N VAL A 18 -5.73 -0.66 -26.63
CA VAL A 18 -4.27 -0.84 -26.63
C VAL A 18 -4.08 -2.36 -26.58
N VAL A 19 -3.61 -2.93 -27.67
CA VAL A 19 -3.21 -4.35 -27.76
C VAL A 19 -1.70 -4.36 -27.79
N ALA A 20 -1.06 -4.73 -26.68
CA ALA A 20 0.31 -5.23 -26.66
C ALA A 20 0.23 -6.73 -26.31
N GLN A 21 0.07 -7.55 -27.35
CA GLN A 21 -0.07 -9.00 -27.27
C GLN A 21 1.32 -9.67 -27.27
N ASN A 22 1.69 -10.28 -26.14
CA ASN A 22 2.03 -11.72 -26.05
C ASN A 22 2.66 -12.14 -24.71
N VAL A 23 3.14 -11.22 -23.86
CA VAL A 23 3.64 -11.55 -22.51
C VAL A 23 2.63 -11.21 -21.41
N ALA A 24 1.83 -10.15 -21.61
CA ALA A 24 0.94 -9.58 -20.61
C ALA A 24 -0.32 -10.42 -20.26
N ASN A 25 -0.42 -11.66 -20.76
CA ASN A 25 -1.52 -12.57 -20.46
C ASN A 25 -1.09 -13.84 -19.70
N GLN A 26 0.21 -14.11 -19.54
CA GLN A 26 0.66 -15.39 -18.99
C GLN A 26 0.22 -15.59 -17.53
N LYS A 27 0.21 -14.53 -16.71
CA LYS A 27 -0.30 -14.63 -15.34
C LYS A 27 -1.81 -14.82 -15.35
N ILE A 28 -2.53 -14.15 -16.24
CA ILE A 28 -3.98 -14.36 -16.43
C ILE A 28 -4.29 -15.81 -16.77
N GLU A 29 -3.58 -16.37 -17.76
CA GLU A 29 -3.75 -17.75 -18.21
C GLU A 29 -3.43 -18.75 -17.10
N GLN A 30 -2.35 -18.50 -16.35
CA GLN A 30 -2.00 -19.29 -15.17
C GLN A 30 -3.12 -19.28 -14.12
N LEU A 31 -3.68 -18.10 -13.81
CA LEU A 31 -4.79 -17.98 -12.86
C LEU A 31 -6.07 -18.64 -13.40
N GLN A 32 -6.34 -18.55 -14.69
CA GLN A 32 -7.48 -19.18 -15.35
C GLN A 32 -7.46 -20.70 -15.21
N ALA A 33 -6.28 -21.32 -15.27
CA ALA A 33 -6.13 -22.76 -15.06
C ALA A 33 -6.55 -23.21 -13.65
N ASP A 34 -6.44 -22.33 -12.65
CA ASP A 34 -6.80 -22.59 -11.26
C ASP A 34 -8.24 -22.10 -10.91
N MET A 35 -8.97 -21.48 -11.84
CA MET A 35 -10.32 -20.97 -11.59
C MET A 35 -11.37 -22.08 -11.57
N LYS A 36 -12.33 -21.95 -10.64
CA LYS A 36 -13.50 -22.83 -10.52
C LYS A 36 -14.80 -22.06 -10.65
N ASP A 37 -15.49 -22.19 -11.79
CA ASP A 37 -16.85 -21.69 -11.95
C ASP A 37 -17.86 -22.63 -11.28
N THR A 38 -18.68 -22.08 -10.39
CA THR A 38 -19.69 -22.82 -9.64
C THR A 38 -21.12 -22.48 -10.08
N ASN A 39 -21.29 -21.58 -11.05
CA ASN A 39 -22.61 -21.16 -11.51
C ASN A 39 -23.36 -22.32 -12.18
N GLY A 40 -24.56 -22.60 -11.67
CA GLY A 40 -25.43 -23.68 -12.15
C GLY A 40 -24.90 -25.10 -11.93
N GLN A 41 -23.82 -25.27 -11.16
CA GLN A 41 -23.23 -26.58 -10.88
C GLN A 41 -23.96 -27.31 -9.75
N ILE A 42 -23.91 -28.64 -9.75
CA ILE A 42 -24.48 -29.50 -8.70
C ILE A 42 -23.59 -29.43 -7.45
N ASP A 43 -24.19 -29.30 -6.25
CA ASP A 43 -23.47 -29.41 -4.98
C ASP A 43 -22.84 -30.82 -4.87
N THR A 44 -21.55 -30.85 -4.59
CA THR A 44 -20.80 -32.11 -4.47
C THR A 44 -19.90 -32.07 -3.24
N THR A 45 -19.59 -33.25 -2.70
CA THR A 45 -18.49 -33.40 -1.75
C THR A 45 -17.13 -33.18 -2.42
N ASP A 46 -16.08 -33.11 -1.62
CA ASP A 46 -14.67 -33.02 -2.04
C ASP A 46 -14.19 -34.15 -2.99
N ASN A 47 -14.89 -35.28 -3.03
CA ASN A 47 -14.65 -36.37 -4.00
C ASN A 47 -15.66 -36.36 -5.18
N ALA A 48 -16.30 -35.23 -5.46
CA ALA A 48 -17.22 -34.99 -6.57
C ALA A 48 -18.52 -35.82 -6.57
N VAL A 49 -18.92 -36.42 -5.43
CA VAL A 49 -20.22 -37.11 -5.31
C VAL A 49 -21.33 -36.07 -5.08
N PRO A 50 -22.46 -36.12 -5.80
CA PRO A 50 -23.60 -35.25 -5.53
C PRO A 50 -24.05 -35.30 -4.06
N ALA A 51 -24.25 -34.13 -3.47
CA ALA A 51 -24.56 -33.98 -2.05
C ALA A 51 -25.70 -32.98 -1.82
N ASN A 52 -26.46 -33.20 -0.74
CA ASN A 52 -27.36 -32.19 -0.20
C ASN A 52 -26.80 -31.74 1.15
N THR A 53 -26.06 -30.63 1.16
CA THR A 53 -25.48 -30.08 2.39
C THR A 53 -26.35 -29.03 3.08
N SER A 54 -27.64 -28.98 2.72
CA SER A 54 -28.64 -28.08 3.34
C SER A 54 -29.42 -28.75 4.46
N ASN A 55 -29.43 -30.07 4.53
CA ASN A 55 -30.13 -30.85 5.54
C ASN A 55 -29.21 -31.93 6.11
N SER A 56 -29.16 -32.04 7.43
CA SER A 56 -28.43 -33.14 8.08
C SER A 56 -29.13 -34.48 7.88
N LEU A 57 -28.35 -35.54 7.75
CA LEU A 57 -28.83 -36.91 7.88
C LEU A 57 -29.29 -37.15 9.32
N ARG A 58 -30.53 -37.63 9.48
CA ARG A 58 -31.19 -37.81 10.78
C ARG A 58 -31.94 -39.13 10.87
N ALA A 59 -32.12 -39.64 12.09
CA ALA A 59 -33.00 -40.78 12.38
C ALA A 59 -34.50 -40.40 12.27
N GLY A 60 -34.98 -40.18 11.05
CA GLY A 60 -36.32 -39.67 10.75
C GLY A 60 -36.45 -38.16 10.90
N PRO A 61 -37.61 -37.56 10.56
CA PRO A 61 -37.76 -36.10 10.42
C PRO A 61 -37.48 -35.28 11.69
N ARG A 62 -37.59 -35.89 12.87
CA ARG A 62 -37.36 -35.26 14.19
C ARG A 62 -36.32 -35.99 15.04
N GLY A 63 -35.52 -36.87 14.43
CA GLY A 63 -34.48 -37.62 15.14
C GLY A 63 -33.16 -36.86 15.25
N TYR A 64 -32.21 -37.46 15.98
CA TYR A 64 -30.85 -36.96 16.09
C TYR A 64 -30.11 -36.98 14.75
N ASN A 65 -29.16 -36.04 14.59
CA ASN A 65 -28.20 -36.08 13.49
C ASN A 65 -27.31 -37.34 13.63
N LEU A 66 -27.03 -38.00 12.51
CA LEU A 66 -26.15 -39.17 12.47
C LEU A 66 -24.73 -38.75 12.09
N LEU A 67 -23.72 -39.25 12.82
CA LEU A 67 -22.32 -38.89 12.59
C LEU A 67 -21.78 -39.41 11.25
N GLU A 68 -22.43 -40.42 10.68
CA GLU A 68 -22.18 -40.95 9.34
C GLU A 68 -22.56 -39.98 8.21
N ASP A 69 -23.15 -38.81 8.51
CA ASP A 69 -23.31 -37.70 7.57
C ASP A 69 -21.95 -37.11 7.16
N THR A 70 -21.29 -37.74 6.20
CA THR A 70 -19.98 -37.32 5.72
C THR A 70 -20.02 -35.96 5.03
N SER A 71 -21.12 -35.64 4.34
CA SER A 71 -21.23 -34.44 3.50
C SER A 71 -21.35 -33.18 4.35
N VAL A 72 -22.29 -33.15 5.31
CA VAL A 72 -22.43 -32.00 6.21
C VAL A 72 -21.22 -31.89 7.12
N ARG A 73 -20.68 -33.00 7.62
CA ARG A 73 -19.51 -32.97 8.51
C ARG A 73 -18.28 -32.39 7.82
N LYS A 74 -18.00 -32.75 6.56
CA LYS A 74 -16.88 -32.17 5.79
C LYS A 74 -17.06 -30.67 5.54
N LYS A 75 -18.28 -30.23 5.21
CA LYS A 75 -18.61 -28.80 5.08
C LYS A 75 -18.32 -28.02 6.36
N MET A 76 -18.74 -28.55 7.51
CA MET A 76 -18.46 -27.92 8.82
C MET A 76 -16.96 -27.90 9.13
N ILE A 77 -16.24 -29.01 8.91
CA ILE A 77 -14.79 -29.10 9.13
C ILE A 77 -14.02 -28.07 8.30
N HIS A 78 -14.44 -27.85 7.04
CA HIS A 78 -13.84 -26.84 6.17
C HIS A 78 -14.13 -25.43 6.68
N PHE A 79 -15.40 -25.12 7.00
CA PHE A 79 -15.81 -23.84 7.56
C PHE A 79 -15.00 -23.48 8.83
N ASP A 80 -14.85 -24.44 9.74
CA ASP A 80 -14.11 -24.28 11.00
C ASP A 80 -12.62 -23.95 10.79
N ARG A 81 -12.08 -24.13 9.58
CA ARG A 81 -10.67 -23.95 9.21
C ARG A 81 -10.44 -22.95 8.08
N GLU A 82 -11.43 -22.10 7.77
CA GLU A 82 -11.28 -21.11 6.69
C GLU A 82 -10.29 -19.98 7.01
N ARG A 83 -10.06 -19.66 8.29
CA ARG A 83 -9.21 -18.53 8.69
C ARG A 83 -7.77 -18.97 8.85
N VAL A 84 -6.87 -18.20 8.23
CA VAL A 84 -5.42 -18.27 8.41
C VAL A 84 -4.96 -17.09 9.27
N PRO A 85 -3.76 -17.14 9.85
CA PRO A 85 -3.17 -15.96 10.50
C PRO A 85 -3.20 -14.76 9.55
N GLU A 86 -3.60 -13.59 10.05
CA GLU A 86 -3.40 -12.35 9.30
C GLU A 86 -1.89 -11.99 9.27
N ARG A 87 -1.51 -11.05 8.41
CA ARG A 87 -0.15 -10.48 8.46
C ARG A 87 0.06 -9.78 9.81
N VAL A 88 1.23 -9.93 10.42
CA VAL A 88 1.55 -9.30 11.72
C VAL A 88 1.41 -7.77 11.68
N VAL A 89 1.80 -7.17 10.56
CA VAL A 89 1.59 -5.77 10.17
C VAL A 89 1.01 -5.74 8.77
N HIS A 90 0.38 -4.64 8.37
CA HIS A 90 -0.24 -4.56 7.04
C HIS A 90 -1.36 -5.60 6.83
N ALA A 91 -1.99 -6.05 7.91
CA ALA A 91 -3.07 -7.04 7.90
C ALA A 91 -4.23 -6.58 7.02
N LEU A 92 -4.70 -5.36 7.24
CA LEU A 92 -5.78 -4.77 6.48
C LEU A 92 -5.26 -4.13 5.18
N GLY A 93 -5.67 -4.70 4.05
CA GLY A 93 -5.29 -4.21 2.74
C GLY A 93 -6.09 -4.82 1.60
N HIS A 94 -5.97 -4.21 0.42
CA HIS A 94 -6.65 -4.61 -0.81
C HIS A 94 -5.65 -4.50 -1.97
N GLY A 95 -5.92 -5.22 -3.06
CA GLY A 95 -5.01 -5.23 -4.19
C GLY A 95 -5.71 -5.37 -5.52
N ALA A 96 -4.97 -5.09 -6.58
CA ALA A 96 -5.42 -5.17 -7.96
C ALA A 96 -4.28 -5.62 -8.86
N TYR A 97 -4.66 -6.21 -10.00
CA TYR A 97 -3.75 -6.51 -11.09
C TYR A 97 -3.59 -5.31 -12.01
N GLY A 98 -2.46 -5.29 -12.71
CA GLY A 98 -2.14 -4.28 -13.70
C GLY A 98 -1.01 -4.71 -14.62
N GLN A 99 -0.46 -3.72 -15.32
CA GLN A 99 0.69 -3.89 -16.20
C GLN A 99 1.76 -2.86 -15.83
N PHE A 100 2.99 -3.32 -15.81
CA PHE A 100 4.18 -2.48 -15.79
C PHE A 100 4.76 -2.41 -17.21
N GLU A 101 5.05 -1.20 -17.66
CA GLU A 101 5.67 -0.91 -18.96
C GLU A 101 6.98 -0.14 -18.76
N SER A 102 8.10 -0.66 -19.29
CA SER A 102 9.36 0.07 -19.31
C SER A 102 9.31 1.21 -20.33
N TYR A 103 9.88 2.36 -20.00
CA TYR A 103 9.98 3.51 -20.92
C TYR A 103 11.13 3.42 -21.91
N GLY A 104 12.05 2.49 -21.73
CA GLY A 104 13.18 2.33 -22.62
C GLY A 104 14.04 1.14 -22.25
N ASP A 105 15.26 1.14 -22.81
CA ASP A 105 16.29 0.19 -22.44
C ASP A 105 17.13 0.74 -21.28
N TRP A 106 17.13 0.03 -20.15
CA TRP A 106 17.94 0.34 -18.98
C TRP A 106 19.08 -0.68 -18.79
N SER A 107 19.47 -1.41 -19.84
CA SER A 107 20.59 -2.36 -19.86
C SER A 107 21.92 -1.77 -19.38
N ASN A 108 22.12 -0.45 -19.53
CA ASN A 108 23.29 0.27 -19.02
C ASN A 108 23.33 0.34 -17.49
N LEU A 109 22.18 0.26 -16.81
CA LEU A 109 22.05 0.29 -15.36
C LEU A 109 21.88 -1.11 -14.79
N THR A 110 21.01 -1.93 -15.39
CA THR A 110 20.56 -3.19 -14.80
C THR A 110 20.27 -4.26 -15.84
N MET A 111 20.49 -5.52 -15.46
CA MET A 111 20.04 -6.68 -16.23
C MET A 111 18.59 -7.08 -15.97
N ALA A 112 17.88 -6.38 -15.09
CA ALA A 112 16.50 -6.72 -14.74
C ALA A 112 15.63 -6.74 -16.01
N CYS A 113 15.11 -7.92 -16.38
CA CYS A 113 14.47 -8.11 -17.68
C CYS A 113 13.20 -7.27 -17.84
N TRP A 114 12.54 -6.90 -16.74
CA TRP A 114 11.34 -6.06 -16.74
C TRP A 114 11.65 -4.57 -17.00
N LEU A 115 12.92 -4.17 -17.04
CA LEU A 115 13.40 -2.82 -17.37
C LEU A 115 14.14 -2.73 -18.72
N GLN A 116 14.05 -3.76 -19.56
CA GLN A 116 14.69 -3.75 -20.88
C GLN A 116 13.77 -3.12 -21.93
N GLU A 117 14.30 -2.88 -23.14
CA GLU A 117 13.53 -2.28 -24.24
C GLU A 117 12.24 -3.07 -24.55
N GLY A 118 11.11 -2.37 -24.61
CA GLY A 118 9.81 -2.97 -24.92
C GLY A 118 9.27 -3.93 -23.86
N ALA A 119 9.88 -4.00 -22.67
CA ALA A 119 9.42 -4.87 -21.60
C ALA A 119 8.04 -4.42 -21.09
N VAL A 120 7.08 -5.36 -21.15
CA VAL A 120 5.75 -5.25 -20.55
C VAL A 120 5.52 -6.46 -19.67
N SER A 121 5.22 -6.24 -18.39
CA SER A 121 5.05 -7.29 -17.39
C SER A 121 3.71 -7.16 -16.70
N GLU A 122 3.02 -8.26 -16.42
CA GLU A 122 1.88 -8.20 -15.50
C GLU A 122 2.37 -7.87 -14.09
N ALA A 123 1.54 -7.17 -13.33
CA ALA A 123 1.83 -6.80 -11.95
C ALA A 123 0.63 -7.08 -11.04
N PHE A 124 0.90 -7.32 -9.76
CA PHE A 124 -0.11 -7.29 -8.71
C PHE A 124 0.36 -6.34 -7.60
N THR A 125 -0.46 -5.35 -7.27
CA THR A 125 -0.16 -4.36 -6.24
C THR A 125 -1.15 -4.50 -5.09
N ARG A 126 -0.63 -4.52 -3.86
CA ARG A 126 -1.42 -4.51 -2.62
C ARG A 126 -1.11 -3.25 -1.82
N PHE A 127 -2.16 -2.52 -1.49
CA PHE A 127 -2.16 -1.38 -0.59
C PHE A 127 -2.65 -1.81 0.79
N SER A 128 -2.17 -1.16 1.84
CA SER A 128 -2.52 -1.55 3.22
C SER A 128 -2.28 -0.44 4.22
N VAL A 129 -2.90 -0.55 5.40
CA VAL A 129 -2.55 0.21 6.61
C VAL A 129 -1.75 -0.67 7.56
N VAL A 130 -0.82 -0.12 8.35
CA VAL A 130 0.13 -0.88 9.18
C VAL A 130 -0.53 -1.47 10.43
N VAL A 131 -1.16 -0.63 11.24
CA VAL A 131 -1.55 -0.95 12.63
C VAL A 131 -2.85 -1.75 12.71
N PRO A 132 -3.94 -1.39 11.99
CA PRO A 132 -5.21 -2.11 12.10
C PRO A 132 -5.12 -3.58 11.66
N SER A 133 -5.79 -4.47 12.42
CA SER A 133 -6.08 -5.85 12.02
C SER A 133 -7.14 -5.90 10.90
N MET A 134 -7.38 -7.08 10.29
CA MET A 134 -8.31 -7.25 9.16
C MET A 134 -9.75 -6.75 9.41
N GLY A 135 -10.18 -6.64 10.67
CA GLY A 135 -11.51 -6.10 11.04
C GLY A 135 -11.57 -4.58 11.22
N GLY A 136 -10.45 -3.87 11.01
CA GLY A 136 -10.31 -2.45 11.29
C GLY A 136 -10.85 -1.52 10.19
N SER A 137 -10.20 -0.37 10.04
CA SER A 137 -10.53 0.65 9.04
C SER A 137 -9.28 1.06 8.27
N GLU A 138 -9.40 1.18 6.94
CA GLU A 138 -8.33 1.68 6.08
C GLU A 138 -8.22 3.21 6.10
N ASN A 139 -9.25 3.91 6.59
CA ASN A 139 -9.29 5.39 6.57
C ASN A 139 -8.68 6.02 7.83
N GLY A 140 -7.77 5.35 8.52
CA GLY A 140 -7.13 5.86 9.73
C GLY A 140 -5.91 6.74 9.39
N ARG A 141 -5.43 7.50 10.38
CA ARG A 141 -4.07 8.06 10.30
C ARG A 141 -3.08 6.93 10.49
N ASP A 142 -2.32 6.62 9.45
CA ASP A 142 -1.35 5.53 9.50
C ASP A 142 -0.32 5.66 8.37
N THR A 143 0.77 4.91 8.48
CA THR A 143 1.57 4.57 7.30
C THR A 143 0.77 3.64 6.38
N HIS A 144 0.77 3.97 5.10
CA HIS A 144 0.17 3.13 4.07
C HIS A 144 1.26 2.34 3.32
N GLY A 145 1.13 1.02 3.28
CA GLY A 145 2.02 0.13 2.52
C GLY A 145 1.67 0.12 1.03
N PHE A 146 2.69 0.04 0.18
CA PHE A 146 2.61 -0.04 -1.27
C PHE A 146 3.54 -1.16 -1.75
N ALA A 147 2.98 -2.36 -1.94
CA ALA A 147 3.73 -3.53 -2.36
C ALA A 147 3.33 -3.96 -3.78
N THR A 148 4.27 -3.99 -4.71
CA THR A 148 4.06 -4.40 -6.10
C THR A 148 4.91 -5.63 -6.42
N LYS A 149 4.28 -6.68 -6.96
CA LYS A 149 4.94 -7.85 -7.54
C LYS A 149 4.88 -7.74 -9.05
N ILE A 150 6.04 -7.73 -9.70
CA ILE A 150 6.17 -7.76 -11.16
C ILE A 150 6.42 -9.21 -11.57
N TYR A 151 5.52 -9.78 -12.36
CA TYR A 151 5.68 -11.12 -12.94
C TYR A 151 6.42 -10.97 -14.26
N SER A 152 7.67 -11.44 -14.32
CA SER A 152 8.53 -11.28 -15.49
C SER A 152 9.17 -12.60 -15.94
N GLN A 153 9.78 -12.59 -17.13
CA GLN A 153 10.42 -13.77 -17.70
C GLN A 153 11.69 -14.21 -16.95
N CYS A 154 12.28 -13.31 -16.16
CA CYS A 154 13.44 -13.57 -15.31
C CYS A 154 13.06 -13.85 -13.85
N GLY A 155 11.78 -14.07 -13.56
CA GLY A 155 11.26 -14.32 -12.21
C GLY A 155 10.38 -13.18 -11.68
N ASN A 156 9.98 -13.30 -10.42
CA ASN A 156 9.17 -12.28 -9.76
C ASN A 156 10.07 -11.25 -9.08
N GLN A 157 9.85 -9.96 -9.35
CA GLN A 157 10.46 -8.87 -8.61
C GLN A 157 9.41 -8.28 -7.66
N ASP A 158 9.71 -8.24 -6.36
CA ASP A 158 8.87 -7.54 -5.39
C ASP A 158 9.47 -6.18 -5.03
N LEU A 159 8.61 -5.16 -5.06
CA LEU A 159 8.90 -3.79 -4.66
C LEU A 159 8.02 -3.47 -3.46
N VAL A 160 8.56 -3.65 -2.25
CA VAL A 160 7.81 -3.59 -0.98
C VAL A 160 8.14 -2.31 -0.22
N GLY A 161 7.35 -1.27 -0.45
CA GLY A 161 7.55 0.07 0.11
C GLY A 161 6.36 0.62 0.88
N ASN A 162 6.43 1.90 1.22
CA ASN A 162 5.39 2.68 1.89
C ASN A 162 5.08 3.96 1.12
N HIS A 163 3.96 4.61 1.43
CA HIS A 163 3.57 5.87 0.81
C HIS A 163 4.45 7.09 1.17
N VAL A 164 5.31 6.93 2.17
CA VAL A 164 6.29 7.92 2.63
C VAL A 164 7.70 7.34 2.50
N SER A 165 8.69 8.21 2.34
CA SER A 165 10.05 7.86 1.90
C SER A 165 11.02 7.46 3.01
N SER A 166 10.59 7.47 4.27
CA SER A 166 11.38 7.15 5.45
C SER A 166 10.73 6.04 6.29
N PHE A 167 11.42 5.58 7.33
CA PHE A 167 10.93 4.63 8.32
C PHE A 167 11.14 5.15 9.75
N PHE A 168 10.58 4.44 10.73
CA PHE A 168 10.58 4.89 12.14
C PHE A 168 11.85 4.52 12.92
N ILE A 169 12.63 3.56 12.42
CA ILE A 169 13.82 2.99 13.07
C ILE A 169 14.93 2.85 12.04
N ASP A 170 16.18 2.95 12.47
CA ASP A 170 17.36 2.80 11.62
C ASP A 170 17.86 1.35 11.52
N ASP A 171 17.63 0.52 12.54
CA ASP A 171 17.97 -0.92 12.57
C ASP A 171 16.74 -1.81 12.74
N GLY A 172 16.64 -2.89 11.94
CA GLY A 172 15.55 -3.86 11.99
C GLY A 172 15.46 -4.65 13.30
N ALA A 173 16.51 -4.69 14.11
CA ALA A 173 16.47 -5.28 15.44
C ALA A 173 15.40 -4.63 16.36
N ALA A 174 15.09 -3.35 16.16
CA ALA A 174 14.07 -2.64 16.92
C ALA A 174 12.64 -2.79 16.36
N PHE A 175 12.46 -3.54 15.25
CA PHE A 175 11.16 -3.66 14.61
C PHE A 175 10.08 -4.29 15.50
N PRO A 176 10.34 -5.38 16.26
CA PRO A 176 9.36 -5.91 17.19
C PRO A 176 8.97 -4.88 18.27
N ASP A 177 9.93 -4.12 18.80
CA ASP A 177 9.69 -3.10 19.82
C ASP A 177 8.83 -1.96 19.27
N LEU A 178 9.12 -1.48 18.06
CA LEU A 178 8.28 -0.50 17.36
C LEU A 178 6.84 -1.00 17.20
N ILE A 179 6.67 -2.22 16.66
CA ILE A 179 5.34 -2.76 16.37
C ILE A 179 4.56 -3.03 17.66
N HIS A 180 5.20 -3.55 18.71
CA HIS A 180 4.58 -3.70 20.03
C HIS A 180 4.17 -2.34 20.61
N ALA A 181 5.00 -1.30 20.43
CA ALA A 181 4.71 0.02 20.96
C ALA A 181 3.52 0.71 20.26
N VAL A 182 3.33 0.52 18.95
CA VAL A 182 2.25 1.19 18.18
C VAL A 182 0.95 0.39 18.10
N LYS A 183 1.00 -0.94 18.27
CA LYS A 183 -0.19 -1.79 18.38
C LYS A 183 -0.91 -1.52 19.71
N TYR A 184 -2.03 -2.21 19.91
CA TYR A 184 -2.76 -2.18 21.16
C TYR A 184 -1.86 -2.51 22.35
N GLU A 185 -2.09 -1.84 23.49
CA GLU A 185 -1.32 -2.14 24.70
C GLU A 185 -1.66 -3.55 25.19
N ALA A 186 -0.65 -4.38 25.45
CA ALA A 186 -0.83 -5.80 25.75
C ALA A 186 -1.70 -6.08 27.00
N ASN A 187 -1.71 -5.17 27.97
CA ASN A 187 -2.53 -5.26 29.18
C ASN A 187 -3.99 -4.80 28.98
N LYS A 188 -4.28 -4.01 27.94
CA LYS A 188 -5.59 -3.39 27.69
C LYS A 188 -6.32 -4.00 26.48
N GLY A 189 -5.58 -4.40 25.44
CA GLY A 189 -6.14 -4.84 24.17
C GLY A 189 -6.67 -3.70 23.29
N PHE A 190 -6.37 -2.43 23.62
CA PHE A 190 -6.74 -1.25 22.86
C PHE A 190 -5.71 -0.12 23.03
N PRO A 191 -5.72 0.92 22.17
CA PRO A 191 -6.51 1.05 20.94
C PRO A 191 -6.05 0.06 19.86
N THR A 192 -6.96 -0.38 18.99
CA THR A 192 -6.67 -1.36 17.91
C THR A 192 -6.34 -0.71 16.57
N ALA A 193 -6.38 0.62 16.50
CA ALA A 193 -6.10 1.41 15.31
C ALA A 193 -5.65 2.82 15.72
N GLY A 194 -4.35 3.10 15.60
CA GLY A 194 -3.75 4.41 15.88
C GLY A 194 -2.72 4.40 17.00
N THR A 195 -1.92 5.47 17.08
CA THR A 195 -0.77 5.64 17.98
C THR A 195 -1.05 6.53 19.18
N ALA A 196 -2.29 6.99 19.34
CA ALA A 196 -2.71 7.96 20.36
C ALA A 196 -2.83 7.32 21.75
N HIS A 197 -1.74 6.75 22.25
CA HIS A 197 -1.65 6.00 23.51
C HIS A 197 -0.23 5.97 24.07
N GLU A 198 -0.10 5.53 25.32
CA GLU A 198 1.13 5.69 26.10
C GLU A 198 2.35 4.97 25.52
N THR A 199 2.21 3.71 25.09
CA THR A 199 3.38 2.90 24.69
C THR A 199 4.01 3.41 23.40
N ALA A 200 3.20 3.94 22.48
CA ALA A 200 3.69 4.50 21.23
C ALA A 200 4.59 5.71 21.49
N TYR A 201 4.14 6.66 22.30
CA TYR A 201 4.89 7.88 22.57
C TYR A 201 6.03 7.73 23.58
N ASP A 202 5.97 6.73 24.46
CA ASP A 202 7.15 6.33 25.24
C ASP A 202 8.25 5.76 24.32
N PHE A 203 7.89 4.94 23.33
CA PHE A 203 8.84 4.47 22.32
C PHE A 203 9.42 5.63 21.50
N PHE A 204 8.57 6.53 20.98
CA PHE A 204 9.03 7.66 20.17
C PHE A 204 9.91 8.66 20.95
N ASN A 205 9.75 8.77 22.27
CA ASN A 205 10.67 9.53 23.13
C ASN A 205 12.10 8.99 23.11
N LEU A 206 12.26 7.67 22.96
CA LEU A 206 13.55 6.98 23.08
C LEU A 206 14.19 6.68 21.72
N HIS A 207 13.45 6.88 20.62
CA HIS A 207 13.87 6.64 19.24
C HIS A 207 13.76 7.92 18.39
N PRO A 208 14.62 8.93 18.66
CA PRO A 208 14.59 10.20 17.94
C PRO A 208 14.80 10.05 16.43
N GLU A 209 15.44 8.97 15.97
CA GLU A 209 15.60 8.62 14.56
C GLU A 209 14.27 8.55 13.79
N GLY A 210 13.16 8.26 14.48
CA GLY A 210 11.81 8.23 13.89
C GLY A 210 11.12 9.59 13.78
N ALA A 211 11.73 10.69 14.26
CA ALA A 211 11.07 11.99 14.35
C ALA A 211 10.57 12.53 13.00
N PHE A 212 11.36 12.37 11.93
CA PHE A 212 10.96 12.78 10.58
C PHE A 212 9.79 11.95 10.06
N GLN A 213 9.85 10.63 10.20
CA GLN A 213 8.80 9.72 9.76
C GLN A 213 7.49 9.93 10.53
N LEU A 214 7.55 10.10 11.85
CA LEU A 214 6.37 10.37 12.66
C LEU A 214 5.71 11.69 12.26
N MET A 215 6.48 12.75 12.02
CA MET A 215 5.91 14.00 11.51
C MET A 215 5.24 13.82 10.14
N ASN A 216 5.80 13.01 9.25
CA ASN A 216 5.16 12.70 7.96
C ASN A 216 3.77 12.08 8.16
N VAL A 217 3.65 11.07 9.02
CA VAL A 217 2.38 10.40 9.30
C VAL A 217 1.38 11.31 10.05
N LEU A 218 1.86 12.22 10.91
CA LEU A 218 1.02 13.19 11.61
C LEU A 218 0.62 14.39 10.73
N SER A 219 1.29 14.62 9.61
CA SER A 219 0.85 15.58 8.58
C SER A 219 -0.31 15.02 7.75
N ASP A 220 -0.79 15.77 6.77
CA ASP A 220 -1.89 15.29 5.91
C ASP A 220 -1.46 14.12 5.01
N LEU A 221 -0.15 13.87 4.84
CA LEU A 221 0.33 12.69 4.09
C LEU A 221 -0.14 11.36 4.70
N GLY A 222 -0.28 11.29 6.02
CA GLY A 222 -0.74 10.08 6.71
C GLY A 222 -2.25 9.84 6.71
N ILE A 223 -3.04 10.72 6.08
CA ILE A 223 -4.50 10.60 5.94
C ILE A 223 -4.94 10.77 4.47
N PRO A 224 -4.47 9.89 3.57
CA PRO A 224 -4.74 10.01 2.15
C PRO A 224 -6.23 9.91 1.83
N ARG A 225 -6.65 10.58 0.75
CA ARG A 225 -8.04 10.53 0.24
C ARG A 225 -8.40 9.14 -0.29
N ASP A 226 -7.46 8.52 -0.98
CA ASP A 226 -7.54 7.16 -1.51
C ASP A 226 -6.12 6.72 -1.90
N VAL A 227 -5.97 5.45 -2.27
CA VAL A 227 -4.67 4.87 -2.67
C VAL A 227 -4.24 5.24 -4.09
N ARG A 228 -5.09 5.82 -4.93
CA ARG A 228 -4.72 6.27 -6.28
C ARG A 228 -3.90 7.56 -6.25
N HIS A 229 -4.04 8.32 -5.16
CA HIS A 229 -3.36 9.59 -4.92
C HIS A 229 -2.28 9.50 -3.84
N ILE A 230 -1.68 8.33 -3.63
CA ILE A 230 -0.49 8.17 -2.80
C ILE A 230 0.72 7.82 -3.66
N ALA A 231 1.89 8.28 -3.20
CA ALA A 231 3.16 7.77 -3.70
C ALA A 231 3.43 6.35 -3.15
N GLY A 232 4.41 5.68 -3.73
CA GLY A 232 5.08 4.51 -3.14
C GLY A 232 6.58 4.79 -3.09
N ASN A 233 7.26 4.40 -2.04
CA ASN A 233 8.66 4.69 -1.82
C ASN A 233 9.33 3.44 -1.25
N GLY A 234 10.46 3.05 -1.84
CA GLY A 234 11.22 1.88 -1.40
C GLY A 234 11.89 2.02 -0.05
N ILE A 235 12.08 3.26 0.42
CA ILE A 235 12.82 3.66 1.63
C ILE A 235 14.31 3.34 1.51
N HIS A 236 14.63 2.07 1.36
CA HIS A 236 15.98 1.54 1.32
C HIS A 236 16.69 1.90 0.02
N THR A 237 18.02 2.03 0.13
CA THR A 237 18.89 1.97 -1.04
C THR A 237 19.05 0.51 -1.47
N TYR A 238 19.05 0.28 -2.77
CA TYR A 238 19.34 -0.99 -3.44
C TYR A 238 20.50 -0.76 -4.41
N ARG A 239 20.92 -1.83 -5.10
CA ARG A 239 21.98 -1.81 -6.09
C ARG A 239 21.47 -2.36 -7.42
N PHE A 240 21.63 -1.60 -8.49
CA PHE A 240 21.53 -2.09 -9.85
C PHE A 240 22.88 -2.63 -10.31
N ILE A 241 22.86 -3.73 -11.07
CA ILE A 241 24.04 -4.34 -11.69
C ILE A 241 23.75 -4.59 -13.16
N ASN A 242 24.60 -4.06 -14.03
CA ASN A 242 24.50 -4.25 -15.47
C ASN A 242 25.29 -5.50 -15.96
N ALA A 243 25.17 -5.82 -17.24
CA ALA A 243 25.85 -6.99 -17.84
C ALA A 243 27.39 -6.91 -17.82
N GLN A 244 27.99 -5.74 -17.57
CA GLN A 244 29.43 -5.57 -17.41
C GLN A 244 29.87 -5.69 -15.94
N GLY A 245 28.94 -5.94 -15.01
CA GLY A 245 29.22 -5.99 -13.57
C GLY A 245 29.39 -4.61 -12.93
N ASN A 246 29.03 -3.52 -13.63
CA ASN A 246 29.05 -2.19 -13.07
C ASN A 246 27.86 -2.00 -12.13
N SER A 247 28.13 -1.38 -10.99
CA SER A 247 27.15 -1.15 -9.94
C SER A 247 26.69 0.31 -9.89
N THR A 248 25.40 0.52 -9.65
CA THR A 248 24.81 1.83 -9.35
C THR A 248 23.83 1.70 -8.19
N LEU A 249 24.01 2.49 -7.13
CA LEU A 249 23.06 2.51 -6.01
C LEU A 249 21.78 3.23 -6.42
N PHE A 250 20.63 2.79 -5.92
CA PHE A 250 19.37 3.45 -6.24
C PHE A 250 18.34 3.41 -5.12
N LYS A 251 17.48 4.43 -5.06
CA LYS A 251 16.22 4.42 -4.31
C LYS A 251 15.07 4.53 -5.31
N TRP A 252 13.99 3.77 -5.11
CA TRP A 252 12.86 3.72 -6.06
C TRP A 252 11.58 4.37 -5.51
N TYR A 253 10.76 4.84 -6.44
CA TYR A 253 9.56 5.62 -6.20
C TYR A 253 8.44 5.24 -7.19
N TRP A 254 7.20 5.14 -6.72
CA TRP A 254 5.98 5.18 -7.51
C TRP A 254 5.37 6.57 -7.36
N GLN A 255 5.39 7.38 -8.43
CA GLN A 255 4.81 8.72 -8.41
C GLN A 255 3.41 8.67 -9.04
N PRO A 256 2.33 9.01 -8.30
CA PRO A 256 0.97 8.89 -8.82
C PRO A 256 0.77 9.86 -9.97
N VAL A 257 0.31 9.35 -11.11
CA VAL A 257 0.00 10.20 -12.27
C VAL A 257 -1.13 11.17 -11.92
N LEU A 258 -2.10 10.75 -11.10
CA LEU A 258 -3.22 11.61 -10.65
C LEU A 258 -2.82 12.71 -9.66
N GLY A 259 -1.56 12.74 -9.22
CA GLY A 259 -1.09 13.62 -8.17
C GLY A 259 -1.49 13.17 -6.76
N LEU A 260 -1.13 13.95 -5.76
CA LEU A 260 -1.37 13.64 -4.35
C LEU A 260 -2.61 14.34 -3.78
N ARG A 261 -3.37 13.63 -2.93
CA ARG A 261 -4.57 14.14 -2.26
C ARG A 261 -4.74 13.51 -0.88
N SER A 262 -5.14 14.33 0.08
CA SER A 262 -5.40 13.91 1.45
C SER A 262 -6.74 14.44 1.95
N LEU A 263 -7.26 13.76 2.96
CA LEU A 263 -8.40 14.21 3.75
C LEU A 263 -7.95 15.23 4.80
N ILE A 264 -8.92 15.80 5.51
CA ILE A 264 -8.69 16.47 6.79
C ILE A 264 -9.07 15.55 7.95
N TYR A 265 -8.45 15.74 9.12
CA TYR A 265 -8.53 14.77 10.21
C TYR A 265 -9.95 14.48 10.73
N ASP A 266 -10.81 15.49 10.83
CA ASP A 266 -12.21 15.31 11.25
C ASP A 266 -13.02 14.47 10.24
N GLU A 267 -12.77 14.68 8.94
CA GLU A 267 -13.36 13.87 7.88
C GLU A 267 -12.86 12.43 7.96
N THR A 268 -11.55 12.23 8.10
CA THR A 268 -10.91 10.93 8.31
C THR A 268 -11.57 10.15 9.45
N GLN A 269 -11.68 10.75 10.66
CA GLN A 269 -12.29 10.08 11.80
C GLN A 269 -13.75 9.70 11.57
N LYS A 270 -14.56 10.62 11.02
CA LYS A 270 -15.97 10.34 10.73
C LYS A 270 -16.14 9.28 9.64
N LEU A 271 -15.24 9.26 8.64
CA LEU A 271 -15.26 8.32 7.55
C LEU A 271 -15.03 6.88 8.03
N GLN A 272 -14.16 6.66 9.03
CA GLN A 272 -13.96 5.34 9.63
C GLN A 272 -15.28 4.74 10.15
N GLY A 273 -16.13 5.55 10.80
CA GLY A 273 -17.43 5.08 11.30
C GLY A 273 -18.50 4.95 10.23
N LYS A 274 -18.50 5.82 9.21
CA LYS A 274 -19.51 5.84 8.14
C LYS A 274 -19.24 4.80 7.06
N ASN A 275 -17.98 4.53 6.75
CA ASN A 275 -17.55 3.54 5.78
C ASN A 275 -16.06 3.19 5.99
N ASN A 276 -15.77 2.23 6.85
CA ASN A 276 -14.40 1.74 7.12
C ASN A 276 -13.68 1.10 5.91
N ASN A 277 -14.38 0.93 4.78
CA ASN A 277 -13.86 0.35 3.54
C ASN A 277 -13.78 1.38 2.39
N PHE A 278 -13.85 2.67 2.69
CA PHE A 278 -13.96 3.73 1.68
C PHE A 278 -12.83 3.66 0.64
N ILE A 279 -11.58 3.58 1.08
CA ILE A 279 -10.40 3.54 0.19
C ILE A 279 -10.43 2.32 -0.76
N ARG A 280 -10.69 1.10 -0.27
CA ARG A 280 -10.78 -0.07 -1.15
C ARG A 280 -11.96 -0.02 -2.11
N ILE A 281 -13.09 0.53 -1.69
CA ILE A 281 -14.28 0.69 -2.54
C ILE A 281 -13.99 1.68 -3.65
N ASP A 282 -13.30 2.78 -3.34
CA ASP A 282 -12.85 3.78 -4.32
C ASP A 282 -12.00 3.14 -5.41
N MET A 283 -10.95 2.40 -5.04
CA MET A 283 -10.07 1.70 -5.98
C MET A 283 -10.84 0.69 -6.84
N TYR A 284 -11.61 -0.18 -6.19
CA TYR A 284 -12.37 -1.23 -6.88
C TYR A 284 -13.33 -0.65 -7.92
N ASN A 285 -14.09 0.39 -7.53
CA ASN A 285 -15.08 1.01 -8.40
C ASN A 285 -14.45 1.73 -9.58
N ASN A 286 -13.33 2.43 -9.37
CA ASN A 286 -12.62 3.12 -10.45
C ASN A 286 -12.09 2.13 -11.49
N ILE A 287 -11.45 1.04 -11.05
CA ILE A 287 -11.01 -0.04 -11.96
C ILE A 287 -12.21 -0.66 -12.69
N ALA A 288 -13.31 -0.96 -11.98
CA ALA A 288 -14.52 -1.51 -12.59
C ALA A 288 -15.19 -0.56 -13.60
N ALA A 289 -14.98 0.76 -13.45
CA ALA A 289 -15.49 1.79 -14.35
C ALA A 289 -14.55 2.08 -15.55
N GLY A 290 -13.40 1.39 -15.65
CA GLY A 290 -12.39 1.65 -16.69
C GLY A 290 -11.54 2.89 -16.43
N ILE A 291 -11.58 3.43 -15.21
CA ILE A 291 -10.77 4.58 -14.77
C ILE A 291 -9.55 4.02 -14.03
N TYR A 292 -8.54 3.64 -14.80
CA TYR A 292 -7.36 2.96 -14.28
C TYR A 292 -6.41 3.95 -13.62
N PRO A 293 -6.02 3.74 -12.35
CA PRO A 293 -4.96 4.54 -11.73
C PRO A 293 -3.59 4.13 -12.25
N GLU A 294 -2.70 5.11 -12.33
CA GLU A 294 -1.38 4.98 -12.90
C GLU A 294 -0.31 5.60 -12.01
N TRP A 295 0.89 4.99 -11.99
CA TRP A 295 2.07 5.49 -11.30
C TRP A 295 3.30 5.40 -12.18
N GLU A 296 4.13 6.42 -12.14
CA GLU A 296 5.45 6.44 -12.75
C GLU A 296 6.45 5.72 -11.85
N PHE A 297 7.16 4.72 -12.36
CA PHE A 297 8.32 4.15 -11.69
C PHE A 297 9.51 5.07 -11.89
N ALA A 298 10.01 5.62 -10.79
CA ALA A 298 11.11 6.57 -10.78
C ALA A 298 12.23 6.09 -9.86
N VAL A 299 13.47 6.41 -10.18
CA VAL A 299 14.63 6.09 -9.33
C VAL A 299 15.54 7.29 -9.15
N GLN A 300 16.03 7.47 -7.93
CA GLN A 300 17.25 8.25 -7.71
C GLN A 300 18.43 7.32 -7.88
N LEU A 301 19.45 7.75 -8.62
CA LEU A 301 20.68 7.00 -8.84
C LEU A 301 21.84 7.65 -8.09
N PHE A 302 22.68 6.84 -7.46
CA PHE A 302 23.86 7.28 -6.72
C PHE A 302 25.09 6.48 -7.13
N PRO A 303 26.29 7.07 -7.08
CA PRO A 303 27.54 6.33 -7.26
C PRO A 303 27.66 5.20 -6.24
N ASP A 304 28.23 4.07 -6.66
CA ASP A 304 28.61 2.98 -5.75
C ASP A 304 30.13 2.98 -5.54
N ASP A 305 30.61 3.89 -4.69
CA ASP A 305 32.03 4.02 -4.32
C ASP A 305 32.39 3.26 -3.03
N GLY A 306 31.44 2.49 -2.49
CA GLY A 306 31.58 1.73 -1.25
C GLY A 306 31.42 2.54 0.03
N THR A 307 31.27 3.87 -0.03
CA THR A 307 31.05 4.71 1.16
C THR A 307 29.60 4.74 1.60
N TYR A 308 28.66 4.47 0.68
CA TYR A 308 27.22 4.67 0.85
C TYR A 308 26.84 6.09 1.27
N MET A 309 27.69 7.08 0.98
CA MET A 309 27.43 8.48 1.27
C MET A 309 27.13 9.24 -0.02
N TYR A 310 26.15 10.13 0.02
CA TYR A 310 25.87 11.05 -1.08
C TYR A 310 25.59 12.45 -0.55
N GLN A 311 26.48 13.40 -0.84
CA GLN A 311 26.33 14.81 -0.43
C GLN A 311 25.97 15.01 1.06
N GLY A 312 26.52 14.18 1.96
CA GLY A 312 26.26 14.25 3.40
C GLY A 312 25.05 13.43 3.88
N TYR A 313 24.32 12.78 2.98
CA TYR A 313 23.28 11.80 3.31
C TYR A 313 23.90 10.40 3.35
N ASP A 314 23.64 9.69 4.44
CA ASP A 314 23.96 8.28 4.55
C ASP A 314 22.84 7.46 3.91
N LEU A 315 23.17 6.73 2.84
CA LEU A 315 22.22 5.99 2.01
C LEU A 315 21.76 4.69 2.67
N ILE A 316 22.44 4.18 3.70
CA ILE A 316 22.08 2.94 4.40
C ILE A 316 21.32 3.20 5.70
N ILE A 317 21.05 4.46 6.06
CA ILE A 317 20.14 4.81 7.15
C ILE A 317 18.72 4.99 6.58
N PRO A 318 17.77 4.09 6.86
CA PRO A 318 16.43 4.12 6.27
C PRO A 318 15.54 5.26 6.79
N THR A 319 15.93 5.91 7.89
CA THR A 319 15.24 7.09 8.41
C THR A 319 15.65 8.38 7.69
N VAL A 320 16.72 8.35 6.88
CA VAL A 320 17.31 9.47 6.15
C VAL A 320 16.92 9.41 4.67
N ILE A 321 16.40 10.52 4.16
CA ILE A 321 16.05 10.68 2.74
C ILE A 321 16.97 11.65 2.01
N VAL A 322 17.11 11.48 0.69
CA VAL A 322 17.77 12.46 -0.19
C VAL A 322 16.67 13.26 -0.89
N PRO A 323 16.53 14.57 -0.63
CA PRO A 323 15.51 15.40 -1.28
C PRO A 323 15.62 15.37 -2.82
N PHE A 324 14.50 15.49 -3.53
CA PHE A 324 14.51 15.44 -5.00
C PHE A 324 15.23 16.64 -5.64
N GLU A 325 15.34 17.77 -4.95
CA GLU A 325 16.14 18.91 -5.40
C GLU A 325 17.65 18.65 -5.31
N VAL A 326 18.08 17.70 -4.46
CA VAL A 326 19.48 17.28 -4.31
C VAL A 326 19.86 16.26 -5.37
N ASN A 327 18.99 15.27 -5.59
CA ASN A 327 19.14 14.27 -6.64
C ASN A 327 17.78 14.00 -7.29
N PRO A 328 17.48 14.59 -8.45
CA PRO A 328 16.19 14.40 -9.10
C PRO A 328 16.01 12.94 -9.55
N PRO A 329 14.84 12.32 -9.30
CA PRO A 329 14.59 10.99 -9.80
C PRO A 329 14.38 10.99 -11.33
N ILE A 330 14.82 9.92 -11.99
CA ILE A 330 14.54 9.66 -13.40
C ILE A 330 13.43 8.61 -13.52
N LYS A 331 12.54 8.80 -14.50
CA LYS A 331 11.43 7.87 -14.75
C LYS A 331 11.89 6.72 -15.63
N LEU A 332 11.65 5.48 -15.21
CA LEU A 332 12.05 4.27 -15.92
C LEU A 332 10.87 3.50 -16.53
N GLY A 333 9.64 3.74 -16.07
CA GLY A 333 8.47 3.04 -16.58
C GLY A 333 7.16 3.48 -15.91
N LYS A 334 6.08 2.77 -16.18
CA LYS A 334 4.73 3.06 -15.67
C LYS A 334 4.01 1.81 -15.22
N LEU A 335 3.29 1.89 -14.10
CA LEU A 335 2.34 0.90 -13.60
C LEU A 335 0.92 1.40 -13.84
N THR A 336 0.08 0.61 -14.50
CA THR A 336 -1.35 0.87 -14.69
C THR A 336 -2.17 -0.28 -14.11
N LEU A 337 -2.95 -0.04 -13.06
CA LEU A 337 -3.81 -1.06 -12.44
C LEU A 337 -5.17 -1.11 -13.13
N ASN A 338 -5.49 -2.25 -13.75
CA ASN A 338 -6.62 -2.34 -14.68
C ASN A 338 -7.56 -3.52 -14.43
N ARG A 339 -7.32 -4.33 -13.38
CA ARG A 339 -8.19 -5.47 -13.08
C ARG A 339 -8.29 -5.77 -11.58
N ASN A 340 -9.54 -5.85 -11.11
CA ASN A 340 -9.84 -6.29 -9.75
C ASN A 340 -9.61 -7.81 -9.58
N PRO A 341 -9.26 -8.28 -8.38
CA PRO A 341 -9.16 -9.70 -8.08
C PRO A 341 -10.54 -10.38 -8.19
N THR A 342 -10.54 -11.67 -8.51
CA THR A 342 -11.77 -12.47 -8.62
C THR A 342 -12.20 -13.02 -7.25
N ASN A 343 -11.24 -13.32 -6.38
CA ASN A 343 -11.42 -13.84 -5.04
C ASN A 343 -10.46 -13.14 -4.06
N PHE A 344 -11.02 -12.38 -3.11
CA PHE A 344 -10.23 -11.62 -2.14
C PHE A 344 -9.27 -12.51 -1.32
N PHE A 345 -9.72 -13.69 -0.90
CA PHE A 345 -8.92 -14.56 -0.04
C PHE A 345 -7.76 -15.21 -0.82
N ALA A 346 -8.06 -15.79 -1.99
CA ALA A 346 -7.08 -16.51 -2.80
C ALA A 346 -6.05 -15.60 -3.50
N GLU A 347 -6.35 -14.30 -3.63
CA GLU A 347 -5.48 -13.32 -4.30
C GLU A 347 -4.93 -12.28 -3.29
N PRO A 348 -5.61 -11.16 -2.93
CA PRO A 348 -5.08 -10.18 -1.97
C PRO A 348 -4.70 -10.70 -0.58
N GLU A 349 -5.45 -11.65 -0.01
CA GLU A 349 -5.09 -12.18 1.31
C GLU A 349 -3.94 -13.17 1.19
N SER A 350 -3.98 -14.07 0.21
CA SER A 350 -2.97 -15.12 0.02
C SER A 350 -1.65 -14.66 -0.59
N VAL A 351 -1.60 -13.50 -1.26
CA VAL A 351 -0.35 -13.01 -1.86
C VAL A 351 0.76 -12.82 -0.81
N SER A 352 1.97 -13.22 -1.14
CA SER A 352 3.17 -12.98 -0.36
C SER A 352 4.14 -12.14 -1.18
N PHE A 353 4.57 -11.05 -0.59
CA PHE A 353 5.65 -10.21 -1.09
C PHE A 353 6.86 -10.43 -0.19
N ALA A 354 8.07 -10.29 -0.71
CA ALA A 354 9.28 -10.24 0.10
C ALA A 354 10.32 -9.34 -0.58
N PRO A 355 10.95 -8.38 0.10
CA PRO A 355 12.01 -7.57 -0.51
C PRO A 355 13.23 -8.40 -0.93
N SER A 356 13.36 -9.63 -0.45
CA SER A 356 14.34 -10.63 -0.90
C SER A 356 14.06 -11.16 -2.32
N ASN A 357 12.83 -11.06 -2.82
CA ASN A 357 12.46 -11.44 -4.18
C ASN A 357 12.94 -10.39 -5.18
N VAL A 358 14.22 -10.47 -5.52
CA VAL A 358 14.85 -9.68 -6.58
C VAL A 358 15.18 -10.55 -7.78
N VAL A 359 15.24 -9.95 -8.96
CA VAL A 359 15.75 -10.61 -10.18
C VAL A 359 17.20 -10.22 -10.42
N ASP A 360 17.88 -10.97 -11.28
CA ASP A 360 19.23 -10.63 -11.72
C ASP A 360 19.33 -9.19 -12.23
N GLY A 361 20.38 -8.50 -11.80
CA GLY A 361 20.56 -7.07 -12.03
C GLY A 361 20.04 -6.16 -10.91
N VAL A 362 19.42 -6.71 -9.86
CA VAL A 362 19.06 -6.00 -8.62
C VAL A 362 19.64 -6.75 -7.42
N THR A 363 20.28 -6.04 -6.49
CA THR A 363 20.77 -6.62 -5.23
C THR A 363 20.75 -5.59 -4.10
N PHE A 364 21.25 -5.98 -2.93
CA PHE A 364 21.09 -5.26 -1.67
C PHE A 364 22.34 -4.48 -1.28
N VAL A 365 22.16 -3.60 -0.30
CA VAL A 365 23.23 -2.86 0.41
C VAL A 365 23.17 -3.21 1.91
N PRO A 366 24.20 -2.90 2.73
CA PRO A 366 24.19 -3.21 4.16
C PRO A 366 23.33 -2.23 4.98
N ASP A 367 22.14 -1.88 4.49
CA ASP A 367 21.10 -1.19 5.27
C ASP A 367 20.58 -2.15 6.35
N PRO A 368 20.82 -1.88 7.65
CA PRO A 368 20.56 -2.85 8.71
C PRO A 368 19.07 -3.17 8.89
N LEU A 369 18.16 -2.26 8.51
CA LEU A 369 16.73 -2.56 8.48
C LEU A 369 16.38 -3.46 7.29
N LEU A 370 16.89 -3.16 6.10
CA LEU A 370 16.65 -3.99 4.91
C LEU A 370 17.13 -5.42 5.15
N GLN A 371 18.32 -5.60 5.72
CA GLN A 371 18.92 -6.93 5.97
C GLN A 371 18.01 -7.84 6.81
N TRP A 372 17.39 -7.33 7.88
CA TRP A 372 16.42 -8.08 8.67
C TRP A 372 15.13 -8.37 7.89
N ARG A 373 14.69 -7.44 7.04
CA ARG A 373 13.50 -7.64 6.19
C ARG A 373 13.70 -8.74 5.15
N LEU A 374 14.92 -9.01 4.69
CA LEU A 374 15.18 -10.08 3.72
C LEU A 374 14.76 -11.44 4.29
N MET A 375 15.00 -11.70 5.57
CA MET A 375 14.59 -12.93 6.24
C MET A 375 13.13 -12.90 6.71
N ALA A 376 12.70 -11.78 7.31
CA ALA A 376 11.41 -11.72 8.02
C ALA A 376 10.19 -12.04 7.14
N TYR A 377 10.23 -11.65 5.86
CA TYR A 377 9.12 -11.89 4.95
C TYR A 377 9.01 -13.35 4.48
N ASP A 378 10.14 -14.04 4.35
CA ASP A 378 10.19 -15.47 3.98
C ASP A 378 9.71 -16.36 5.13
N ASP A 379 10.15 -16.05 6.36
CA ASP A 379 9.69 -16.73 7.58
C ASP A 379 8.18 -16.53 7.81
N THR A 380 7.72 -15.27 7.87
CA THR A 380 6.32 -14.99 8.18
C THR A 380 5.36 -15.53 7.12
N THR A 381 5.78 -15.58 5.85
CA THR A 381 5.02 -16.19 4.76
C THR A 381 4.79 -17.68 5.01
N THR A 382 5.84 -18.40 5.43
CA THR A 382 5.76 -19.84 5.73
C THR A 382 4.82 -20.11 6.91
N HIS A 383 4.92 -19.30 7.98
CA HIS A 383 4.01 -19.39 9.11
C HIS A 383 2.55 -19.11 8.70
N ARG A 384 2.31 -18.04 7.95
CA ARG A 384 0.97 -17.59 7.57
C ARG A 384 0.23 -18.59 6.69
N HIS A 385 0.95 -19.24 5.77
CA HIS A 385 0.37 -20.29 4.91
C HIS A 385 0.39 -21.68 5.55
N GLY A 386 1.03 -21.84 6.72
CA GLY A 386 1.23 -23.13 7.37
C GLY A 386 2.05 -24.11 6.53
N SER A 387 2.84 -23.61 5.57
CA SER A 387 3.59 -24.44 4.62
C SER A 387 4.70 -23.64 3.92
N PRO A 388 5.88 -24.24 3.67
CA PRO A 388 6.86 -23.65 2.78
C PRO A 388 6.34 -23.54 1.34
N ASN A 389 5.32 -24.32 0.94
CA ASN A 389 4.74 -24.29 -0.40
C ASN A 389 3.81 -23.09 -0.64
N GLY A 390 3.73 -22.10 0.26
CA GLY A 390 2.89 -20.91 0.07
C GLY A 390 3.23 -20.10 -1.20
N TYR A 391 4.46 -20.19 -1.71
CA TYR A 391 4.86 -19.58 -2.99
C TYR A 391 4.23 -20.26 -4.22
N THR A 392 3.71 -21.48 -4.06
CA THR A 392 3.07 -22.24 -5.15
C THR A 392 1.61 -21.84 -5.37
N LEU A 393 1.02 -21.07 -4.44
CA LEU A 393 -0.33 -20.53 -4.56
C LEU A 393 -0.46 -19.73 -5.87
N PRO A 394 -1.62 -19.80 -6.57
CA PRO A 394 -1.76 -19.24 -7.91
C PRO A 394 -1.32 -17.79 -8.03
N VAL A 395 -1.63 -16.93 -7.05
CA VAL A 395 -1.19 -15.52 -7.04
C VAL A 395 0.33 -15.37 -6.89
N ASN A 396 1.01 -16.22 -6.10
CA ASN A 396 2.44 -16.09 -5.80
C ASN A 396 3.35 -16.70 -6.86
N ARG A 397 2.84 -17.67 -7.62
CA ARG A 397 3.61 -18.44 -8.60
C ARG A 397 4.23 -17.52 -9.68
N PRO A 398 5.51 -17.71 -10.06
CA PRO A 398 6.09 -16.99 -11.17
C PRO A 398 5.48 -17.46 -12.50
N ILE A 399 5.59 -16.61 -13.53
CA ILE A 399 5.31 -17.00 -14.92
C ILE A 399 6.52 -17.69 -15.55
N ALA A 400 7.72 -17.35 -15.10
CA ALA A 400 8.95 -18.03 -15.48
C ALA A 400 8.96 -19.46 -14.92
N PRO A 401 9.54 -20.44 -15.64
CA PRO A 401 9.77 -21.78 -15.11
C PRO A 401 10.60 -21.71 -13.84
N PHE A 402 10.21 -22.45 -12.80
CA PHE A 402 11.00 -22.62 -11.59
C PHE A 402 11.38 -24.10 -11.45
N ASN A 403 12.68 -24.38 -11.51
CA ASN A 403 13.22 -25.73 -11.45
C ASN A 403 14.24 -25.78 -10.32
N ASN A 404 13.80 -26.22 -9.14
CA ASN A 404 14.62 -26.28 -7.93
C ASN A 404 14.54 -27.67 -7.28
N ASN A 405 15.32 -27.88 -6.22
CA ASN A 405 15.34 -29.12 -5.43
C ASN A 405 14.49 -29.04 -4.16
N TYR A 406 13.54 -28.10 -4.08
CA TYR A 406 12.60 -28.06 -2.97
C TYR A 406 11.59 -29.19 -3.14
N ARG A 407 11.41 -30.03 -2.12
CA ARG A 407 10.53 -31.20 -2.16
C ARG A 407 9.65 -31.25 -0.92
N ASP A 408 8.57 -32.03 -1.01
CA ASP A 408 7.63 -32.30 0.07
C ASP A 408 6.99 -31.01 0.62
N GLY A 409 6.89 -30.90 1.96
CA GLY A 409 6.17 -29.82 2.63
C GLY A 409 4.64 -30.02 2.63
N TYR A 410 3.97 -29.36 3.56
CA TYR A 410 2.51 -29.44 3.67
C TYR A 410 1.83 -28.93 2.40
N MET A 411 0.76 -29.61 1.93
CA MET A 411 0.02 -29.25 0.71
C MET A 411 0.89 -29.07 -0.56
N GLN A 412 1.89 -29.92 -0.79
CA GLN A 412 2.66 -29.91 -2.05
C GLN A 412 1.75 -30.14 -3.26
N PRO A 413 1.57 -29.17 -4.18
CA PRO A 413 0.67 -29.36 -5.32
C PRO A 413 1.36 -30.03 -6.52
N TYR A 414 2.69 -30.09 -6.55
CA TYR A 414 3.43 -30.58 -7.72
C TYR A 414 3.91 -32.02 -7.58
N LEU A 415 3.89 -32.72 -8.70
CA LEU A 415 4.59 -33.99 -8.90
C LEU A 415 5.91 -33.67 -9.61
N TYR A 416 7.03 -33.75 -8.89
CA TYR A 416 8.35 -33.53 -9.46
C TYR A 416 8.89 -34.81 -10.10
N GLU A 417 9.37 -34.70 -11.33
CA GLU A 417 10.02 -35.80 -12.07
C GLU A 417 11.53 -35.55 -12.19
N GLY A 418 12.30 -36.63 -12.39
CA GLY A 418 13.76 -36.65 -12.42
C GLY A 418 14.35 -37.69 -11.46
N ASP A 419 15.48 -38.29 -11.83
CA ASP A 419 16.09 -39.39 -11.07
C ASP A 419 16.77 -38.92 -9.76
N SER A 420 17.10 -37.62 -9.66
CA SER A 420 17.73 -36.97 -8.50
C SER A 420 16.89 -35.83 -7.93
N THR A 421 16.99 -35.65 -6.62
CA THR A 421 16.43 -34.52 -5.86
C THR A 421 17.53 -33.61 -5.29
N SER A 422 18.77 -33.75 -5.76
CA SER A 422 19.92 -32.93 -5.37
C SER A 422 20.65 -32.36 -6.58
N THR A 423 21.44 -31.30 -6.35
CA THR A 423 22.34 -30.69 -7.35
C THR A 423 23.69 -30.38 -6.65
N PRO A 424 24.84 -30.66 -7.29
CA PRO A 424 24.96 -31.28 -8.61
C PRO A 424 24.57 -32.77 -8.56
N ASN A 425 24.27 -33.37 -9.72
CA ASN A 425 23.92 -34.78 -9.85
C ASN A 425 24.32 -35.35 -11.22
N ASP A 426 24.59 -36.66 -11.26
CA ASP A 426 24.99 -37.39 -12.48
C ASP A 426 23.91 -38.35 -13.02
N ILE A 427 22.81 -38.51 -12.27
CA ILE A 427 21.74 -39.46 -12.60
C ILE A 427 20.53 -38.80 -13.26
N GLY A 428 20.47 -37.46 -13.30
CA GLY A 428 19.38 -36.70 -13.93
C GLY A 428 18.54 -35.94 -12.91
N GLY A 429 18.28 -34.65 -13.14
CA GLY A 429 17.59 -33.76 -12.20
C GLY A 429 17.87 -32.29 -12.52
N VAL A 430 17.62 -31.39 -11.56
CA VAL A 430 17.95 -29.96 -11.72
C VAL A 430 19.46 -29.80 -11.88
N GLN A 431 19.87 -28.97 -12.85
CA GLN A 431 21.27 -28.68 -13.11
C GLN A 431 21.70 -27.39 -12.43
N GLU A 432 22.94 -27.37 -11.97
CA GLU A 432 23.56 -26.16 -11.45
C GLU A 432 23.75 -25.14 -12.59
N PRO A 433 23.44 -23.86 -12.38
CA PRO A 433 23.75 -22.84 -13.35
C PRO A 433 25.28 -22.75 -13.53
N SER A 434 25.75 -22.61 -14.76
CA SER A 434 27.16 -22.33 -15.02
C SER A 434 27.57 -20.97 -14.43
N GLN A 435 28.87 -20.76 -14.19
CA GLN A 435 29.36 -19.48 -13.67
C GLN A 435 28.98 -18.28 -14.55
N ASN A 436 28.80 -18.48 -15.87
CA ASN A 436 28.35 -17.44 -16.80
C ASN A 436 26.83 -17.18 -16.73
N GLN A 437 26.06 -18.04 -16.07
CA GLN A 437 24.61 -17.91 -15.83
C GLN A 437 24.31 -17.36 -14.43
N THR A 438 25.31 -17.25 -13.56
CA THR A 438 25.19 -16.64 -12.23
C THR A 438 25.99 -15.36 -12.18
N LEU A 439 25.45 -14.31 -11.58
CA LEU A 439 26.21 -13.08 -11.38
C LEU A 439 27.02 -13.10 -10.10
N GLU A 440 28.24 -12.56 -10.17
CA GLU A 440 28.91 -12.04 -8.99
C GLU A 440 28.28 -10.69 -8.63
N TYR A 441 27.54 -10.64 -7.52
CA TYR A 441 26.84 -9.43 -7.08
C TYR A 441 27.77 -8.34 -6.50
N ILE A 442 29.06 -8.65 -6.34
CA ILE A 442 30.08 -7.75 -5.80
C ILE A 442 31.23 -7.71 -6.82
N THR A 443 31.48 -6.55 -7.42
CA THR A 443 32.58 -6.36 -8.37
C THR A 443 33.92 -6.71 -7.70
N ALA A 444 34.84 -7.33 -8.44
CA ALA A 444 36.19 -7.62 -7.96
C ALA A 444 36.87 -6.38 -7.35
N GLY A 445 37.10 -6.40 -6.03
CA GLY A 445 37.71 -5.30 -5.28
C GLY A 445 36.78 -4.54 -4.33
N ALA A 446 35.46 -4.69 -4.46
CA ALA A 446 34.52 -4.20 -3.45
C ALA A 446 34.57 -5.12 -2.22
N THR A 447 34.87 -4.57 -1.04
CA THR A 447 34.87 -5.34 0.21
C THR A 447 33.47 -5.32 0.81
N ALA A 448 33.00 -6.48 1.30
CA ALA A 448 31.74 -6.63 2.03
C ALA A 448 31.83 -6.03 3.45
N GLY A 449 32.22 -4.75 3.53
CA GLY A 449 32.65 -4.10 4.75
C GLY A 449 34.06 -4.55 5.20
N SER A 450 34.72 -3.69 5.96
CA SER A 450 35.97 -4.01 6.67
C SER A 450 35.92 -3.40 8.07
N GLY A 451 36.42 -4.11 9.08
CA GLY A 451 36.47 -3.61 10.45
C GLY A 451 36.20 -4.68 11.51
N PRO A 452 36.24 -4.29 12.80
CA PRO A 452 35.88 -5.19 13.90
C PRO A 452 34.41 -5.61 13.83
N ILE A 453 34.11 -6.79 14.37
CA ILE A 453 32.73 -7.25 14.57
C ILE A 453 32.21 -6.60 15.86
N GLY A 454 31.06 -5.94 15.80
CA GLY A 454 30.49 -5.21 16.94
C GLY A 454 29.03 -4.82 16.74
N ARG A 455 28.44 -4.16 17.75
CA ARG A 455 27.14 -3.49 17.66
C ARG A 455 27.38 -2.00 17.49
N TYR A 456 27.00 -1.47 16.34
CA TYR A 456 27.23 -0.08 15.98
C TYR A 456 25.90 0.67 15.99
N ARG A 457 25.92 1.90 16.51
CA ARG A 457 24.79 2.82 16.44
C ARG A 457 25.11 3.89 15.42
N ALA A 458 24.17 4.21 14.54
CA ALA A 458 24.31 5.36 13.66
C ALA A 458 24.44 6.65 14.47
N GLN A 459 25.30 7.56 14.01
CA GLN A 459 25.42 8.91 14.57
C GLN A 459 24.96 9.90 13.50
N TYR A 460 23.76 10.46 13.71
CA TYR A 460 23.14 11.38 12.76
C TYR A 460 22.37 12.50 13.48
N ASP A 461 22.12 13.62 12.80
CA ASP A 461 21.17 14.63 13.29
C ASP A 461 19.74 14.15 13.02
N TRP A 462 19.13 13.53 14.03
CA TRP A 462 17.79 12.96 13.94
C TRP A 462 16.66 13.99 13.77
N TYR A 463 16.90 15.26 14.10
CA TYR A 463 15.87 16.31 14.04
C TYR A 463 15.99 17.19 12.80
N GLY A 464 17.14 17.19 12.13
CA GLY A 464 17.42 18.03 10.97
C GLY A 464 16.40 17.85 9.83
N GLN A 465 16.09 16.62 9.43
CA GLN A 465 15.11 16.38 8.36
C GLN A 465 13.67 16.69 8.79
N ALA A 466 13.30 16.39 10.04
CA ALA A 466 12.01 16.78 10.60
C ALA A 466 11.83 18.31 10.62
N ARG A 467 12.89 19.06 10.96
CA ARG A 467 12.89 20.53 10.94
C ARG A 467 12.74 21.07 9.52
N THR A 468 13.45 20.49 8.56
CA THR A 468 13.36 20.87 7.15
C THR A 468 11.96 20.60 6.58
N PHE A 469 11.36 19.46 6.95
CA PHE A 469 9.99 19.08 6.57
C PHE A 469 8.93 20.01 7.16
N TRP A 470 9.01 20.31 8.46
CA TRP A 470 8.19 21.35 9.10
C TRP A 470 8.36 22.71 8.40
N GLY A 471 9.59 23.03 7.98
CA GLY A 471 9.91 24.19 7.18
C GLY A 471 9.28 24.20 5.79
N ALA A 472 9.04 23.03 5.20
CA ALA A 472 8.44 22.90 3.90
C ALA A 472 6.92 23.12 3.89
N MET A 473 6.21 22.77 4.97
CA MET A 473 4.77 22.92 5.07
C MET A 473 4.29 24.39 5.00
N ASP A 474 3.17 24.61 4.31
CA ASP A 474 2.44 25.86 4.39
C ASP A 474 1.77 26.07 5.77
N ILE A 475 1.07 27.20 5.94
CA ILE A 475 0.43 27.53 7.22
C ILE A 475 -0.68 26.54 7.61
N TYR A 476 -1.37 25.93 6.64
CA TYR A 476 -2.49 25.02 6.88
C TYR A 476 -1.98 23.65 7.30
N ALA A 477 -1.03 23.10 6.55
CA ALA A 477 -0.37 21.84 6.86
C ALA A 477 0.33 21.87 8.23
N ARG A 478 0.97 23.00 8.59
CA ARG A 478 1.53 23.20 9.92
C ARG A 478 0.47 23.21 11.02
N GLN A 479 -0.69 23.82 10.77
CA GLN A 479 -1.79 23.82 11.74
C GLN A 479 -2.37 22.41 11.90
N HIS A 480 -2.62 21.69 10.81
CA HIS A 480 -3.10 20.29 10.86
C HIS A 480 -2.11 19.38 11.60
N THR A 481 -0.81 19.54 11.35
CA THR A 481 0.25 18.77 12.04
C THR A 481 0.28 19.08 13.55
N VAL A 482 0.13 20.35 13.94
CA VAL A 482 0.02 20.74 15.36
C VAL A 482 -1.21 20.11 16.00
N ASP A 483 -2.35 20.13 15.33
CA ASP A 483 -3.59 19.56 15.85
C ASP A 483 -3.53 18.02 15.91
N ALA A 484 -2.81 17.38 14.99
CA ALA A 484 -2.52 15.94 15.06
C ALA A 484 -1.68 15.60 16.29
N TYR A 485 -0.57 16.31 16.54
CA TYR A 485 0.22 16.12 17.77
C TYR A 485 -0.59 16.36 19.03
N ARG A 486 -1.45 17.39 19.04
CA ARG A 486 -2.34 17.67 20.19
C ARG A 486 -3.36 16.56 20.40
N PHE A 487 -3.95 16.03 19.33
CA PHE A 487 -4.87 14.92 19.42
C PHE A 487 -4.16 13.69 20.01
N GLU A 488 -3.03 13.30 19.44
CA GLU A 488 -2.33 12.09 19.87
C GLU A 488 -1.82 12.20 21.30
N LEU A 489 -1.05 13.26 21.61
CA LEU A 489 -0.50 13.49 22.95
C LEU A 489 -1.58 13.80 24.00
N GLY A 490 -2.70 14.40 23.60
CA GLY A 490 -3.83 14.67 24.48
C GLY A 490 -4.58 13.42 24.94
N ASN A 491 -4.35 12.27 24.28
CA ASN A 491 -4.89 10.97 24.69
C ASN A 491 -3.92 10.16 25.56
N ILE A 492 -2.74 10.71 25.91
CA ILE A 492 -1.75 10.04 26.77
C ILE A 492 -2.04 10.38 28.23
N GLY A 493 -2.31 9.37 29.04
CA GLY A 493 -2.63 9.52 30.46
C GLY A 493 -1.43 9.78 31.37
N VAL A 494 -0.19 9.59 30.90
CA VAL A 494 1.04 9.79 31.69
C VAL A 494 1.69 11.15 31.35
N PRO A 495 1.55 12.19 32.20
CA PRO A 495 2.01 13.55 31.86
C PRO A 495 3.52 13.65 31.60
N ALA A 496 4.32 12.80 32.27
CA ALA A 496 5.77 12.78 32.07
C ALA A 496 6.17 12.33 30.65
N VAL A 497 5.40 11.45 30.01
CA VAL A 497 5.63 11.02 28.61
C VAL A 497 5.35 12.18 27.67
N VAL A 498 4.26 12.91 27.88
CA VAL A 498 3.88 14.10 27.11
C VAL A 498 4.93 15.20 27.24
N GLN A 499 5.29 15.55 28.48
CA GLN A 499 6.28 16.60 28.74
C GLN A 499 7.63 16.26 28.12
N ARG A 500 8.07 15.00 28.26
CA ARG A 500 9.32 14.53 27.64
C ARG A 500 9.30 14.66 26.13
N TYR A 501 8.20 14.31 25.47
CA TYR A 501 8.09 14.39 24.01
C TYR A 501 8.12 15.83 23.52
N VAL A 502 7.45 16.73 24.24
CA VAL A 502 7.53 18.18 23.98
C VAL A 502 8.97 18.69 24.09
N ASP A 503 9.66 18.36 25.18
CA ASP A 503 10.98 18.93 25.48
C ASP A 503 12.12 18.29 24.67
N GLN A 504 12.08 16.98 24.49
CA GLN A 504 13.17 16.19 23.92
C GLN A 504 13.01 15.92 22.43
N THR A 505 11.79 15.93 21.90
CA THR A 505 11.55 15.70 20.46
C THR A 505 11.09 16.98 19.79
N LEU A 506 9.92 17.51 20.14
CA LEU A 506 9.34 18.65 19.43
C LEU A 506 10.20 19.91 19.53
N ASN A 507 10.74 20.22 20.72
CA ASN A 507 11.57 21.42 20.90
C ASN A 507 12.93 21.32 20.19
N ASN A 508 13.43 20.11 19.93
CA ASN A 508 14.64 19.91 19.11
C ASN A 508 14.35 20.02 17.60
N ILE A 509 13.10 19.81 17.18
CA ILE A 509 12.65 20.07 15.82
C ILE A 509 12.42 21.58 15.63
N ASP A 510 11.47 22.16 16.36
CA ASP A 510 11.07 23.56 16.27
C ASP A 510 10.37 24.06 17.56
N ASN A 511 10.85 25.17 18.14
CA ASN A 511 10.34 25.74 19.39
C ASN A 511 8.89 26.25 19.27
N CYS A 512 8.47 26.74 18.09
CA CYS A 512 7.10 27.20 17.87
C CYS A 512 6.12 26.01 17.81
N LEU A 513 6.48 24.94 17.10
CA LEU A 513 5.75 23.67 17.11
C LEU A 513 5.59 23.16 18.54
N ALA A 514 6.69 23.01 19.28
CA ALA A 514 6.69 22.48 20.64
C ALA A 514 5.78 23.28 21.58
N ARG A 515 5.90 24.61 21.57
CA ARG A 515 5.08 25.50 22.40
C ARG A 515 3.59 25.45 22.02
N ARG A 516 3.26 25.40 20.73
CA ARG A 516 1.86 25.29 20.27
C ARG A 516 1.24 23.97 20.70
N VAL A 517 1.98 22.87 20.60
CA VAL A 517 1.52 21.56 21.05
C VAL A 517 1.36 21.55 22.58
N ALA A 518 2.39 21.97 23.32
CA ALA A 518 2.37 22.04 24.79
C ALA A 518 1.16 22.81 25.34
N TYR A 519 0.87 23.98 24.76
CA TYR A 519 -0.31 24.77 25.11
C TYR A 519 -1.62 24.00 24.92
N GLY A 520 -1.74 23.23 23.84
CA GLY A 520 -2.97 22.49 23.52
C GLY A 520 -3.21 21.26 24.41
N VAL A 521 -2.15 20.66 24.95
CA VAL A 521 -2.22 19.46 25.79
C VAL A 521 -2.00 19.73 27.28
N GLY A 522 -1.82 20.99 27.66
CA GLY A 522 -1.59 21.39 29.06
C GLY A 522 -0.20 21.05 29.61
N ALA A 523 0.79 20.82 28.76
CA ALA A 523 2.19 20.62 29.15
C ALA A 523 2.89 21.96 29.40
N GLU A 524 3.99 21.95 30.16
CA GLU A 524 4.83 23.13 30.34
C GLU A 524 5.47 23.52 29.00
N MET A 525 5.29 24.78 28.60
CA MET A 525 5.86 25.30 27.36
C MET A 525 7.37 25.49 27.50
N PRO A 526 8.20 24.92 26.60
CA PRO A 526 9.64 25.21 26.55
C PRO A 526 9.90 26.70 26.43
N ALA A 527 10.97 27.23 27.05
CA ALA A 527 11.28 28.66 27.01
C ALA A 527 11.38 29.18 25.55
N ILE A 528 11.02 30.44 25.32
CA ILE A 528 11.13 31.04 23.99
C ILE A 528 12.60 31.03 23.57
N GLY A 529 12.90 30.43 22.42
CA GLY A 529 14.26 30.31 21.91
C GLY A 529 15.10 29.19 22.52
N SER A 530 14.52 28.28 23.32
CA SER A 530 15.22 27.11 23.87
C SER A 530 15.47 26.00 22.85
N GLY A 531 15.02 26.18 21.61
CA GLY A 531 15.17 25.23 20.51
C GLY A 531 15.24 25.97 19.18
N PRO A 532 15.52 25.26 18.08
CA PRO A 532 15.55 25.84 16.74
C PRO A 532 14.22 26.49 16.38
N THR A 533 14.25 27.47 15.48
CA THR A 533 13.04 28.13 14.96
C THR A 533 13.13 28.22 13.45
N THR A 534 12.18 27.59 12.77
CA THR A 534 12.05 27.71 11.32
C THR A 534 11.29 28.98 10.97
N ASN A 535 11.87 29.81 10.11
CA ASN A 535 11.25 31.07 9.70
C ASN A 535 9.98 30.81 8.87
N VAL A 536 8.84 31.13 9.46
CA VAL A 536 7.48 30.86 8.93
C VAL A 536 7.11 31.80 7.77
N THR A 537 7.89 32.87 7.53
CA THR A 537 7.55 33.99 6.64
C THR A 537 8.21 33.95 5.27
N ASN A 538 9.17 33.06 5.02
CA ASN A 538 9.92 33.04 3.77
C ASN A 538 9.26 32.14 2.72
N SER A 539 8.94 32.71 1.56
CA SER A 539 8.29 32.06 0.41
C SER A 539 9.19 31.10 -0.38
N THR A 540 10.47 30.99 -0.03
CA THR A 540 11.45 30.11 -0.67
C THR A 540 11.85 28.97 0.24
N THR A 541 11.04 27.91 0.22
CA THR A 541 11.43 26.62 0.82
C THR A 541 12.53 25.99 -0.04
N PRO A 542 13.69 25.60 0.52
CA PRO A 542 14.78 24.98 -0.26
C PRO A 542 14.44 23.58 -0.81
N TYR A 543 13.51 22.86 -0.17
CA TYR A 543 13.11 21.48 -0.56
C TYR A 543 11.58 21.33 -0.60
N PRO A 544 10.90 21.97 -1.56
CA PRO A 544 9.44 21.90 -1.65
C PRO A 544 8.91 20.47 -1.92
N SER A 545 9.71 19.59 -2.55
CA SER A 545 9.35 18.18 -2.77
C SER A 545 9.07 17.38 -1.50
N LEU A 546 9.56 17.86 -0.34
CA LEU A 546 9.33 17.20 0.94
C LEU A 546 7.86 17.24 1.38
N TYR A 547 7.13 18.32 1.05
CA TYR A 547 5.70 18.42 1.33
C TYR A 547 4.92 18.79 0.05
N PRO A 548 4.67 17.80 -0.82
CA PRO A 548 4.11 18.03 -2.15
C PRO A 548 2.62 18.42 -2.15
N LEU A 549 1.94 18.32 -1.01
CA LEU A 549 0.55 18.77 -0.83
C LEU A 549 0.40 20.30 -0.77
N ASN A 550 1.50 21.04 -0.69
CA ASN A 550 1.45 22.50 -0.71
C ASN A 550 0.80 23.04 -2.00
N PRO A 551 0.02 24.13 -1.91
CA PRO A 551 -0.53 24.80 -3.08
C PRO A 551 0.55 25.14 -4.12
N GLY A 552 0.40 24.61 -5.33
CA GLY A 552 1.28 24.88 -6.46
C GLY A 552 2.48 23.93 -6.60
N GLN A 553 2.70 22.99 -5.66
CA GLN A 553 3.70 21.93 -5.82
C GLN A 553 3.14 20.76 -6.65
N GLU A 554 1.93 20.31 -6.33
CA GLU A 554 1.24 19.34 -7.17
C GLU A 554 0.80 19.99 -8.49
N THR A 555 1.36 19.50 -9.59
CA THR A 555 1.14 20.02 -10.94
C THR A 555 -0.03 19.32 -11.62
N ASN A 556 -0.33 18.07 -11.26
CA ASN A 556 -1.47 17.36 -11.81
C ASN A 556 -2.67 17.44 -10.86
N LYS A 557 -3.74 18.10 -11.33
CA LYS A 557 -5.00 18.26 -10.60
C LYS A 557 -6.16 17.54 -11.29
N SER A 558 -5.87 16.42 -11.96
CA SER A 558 -6.87 15.59 -12.63
C SER A 558 -8.03 15.26 -11.69
N ASN A 559 -9.26 15.37 -12.19
CA ASN A 559 -10.47 14.99 -11.46
C ASN A 559 -10.90 13.54 -11.73
N ALA A 560 -10.09 12.78 -12.48
CA ALA A 560 -10.43 11.43 -12.88
C ALA A 560 -10.68 10.52 -11.66
N GLY A 561 -11.84 9.89 -11.67
CA GLY A 561 -12.26 8.97 -10.62
C GLY A 561 -12.72 9.60 -9.32
N LEU A 562 -12.81 10.93 -9.25
CA LEU A 562 -13.52 11.62 -8.17
C LEU A 562 -15.03 11.45 -8.34
N THR A 563 -15.80 11.64 -7.27
CA THR A 563 -17.26 11.54 -7.30
C THR A 563 -17.89 12.78 -6.70
N VAL A 564 -18.86 13.36 -7.40
CA VAL A 564 -19.69 14.46 -6.90
C VAL A 564 -21.10 13.99 -6.59
N ALA A 565 -21.75 14.64 -5.63
CA ALA A 565 -23.15 14.41 -5.33
C ALA A 565 -24.02 15.59 -5.78
N VAL A 566 -25.21 15.28 -6.31
CA VAL A 566 -26.32 16.23 -6.40
C VAL A 566 -27.40 15.85 -5.39
N VAL A 567 -27.71 16.77 -4.49
CA VAL A 567 -28.85 16.67 -3.56
C VAL A 567 -30.12 17.05 -4.31
N ALA A 568 -31.05 16.10 -4.45
CA ALA A 568 -32.31 16.26 -5.15
C ALA A 568 -33.52 15.91 -4.26
N GLY A 569 -34.64 16.61 -4.45
CA GLY A 569 -35.97 16.19 -4.01
C GLY A 569 -36.75 15.52 -5.16
N ASP A 570 -37.95 15.01 -4.88
CA ASP A 570 -38.77 14.30 -5.88
C ASP A 570 -38.98 15.12 -7.17
N ASN A 571 -39.10 16.45 -7.07
CA ASN A 571 -39.35 17.36 -8.19
C ASN A 571 -38.15 18.25 -8.54
N MET A 572 -36.96 17.97 -8.01
CA MET A 572 -35.73 18.72 -8.32
C MET A 572 -34.84 17.88 -9.22
N PHE A 573 -33.92 18.53 -9.94
CA PHE A 573 -32.92 17.88 -10.79
C PHE A 573 -33.54 16.89 -11.79
N GLY A 574 -34.00 17.43 -12.92
CA GLY A 574 -34.66 16.68 -13.97
C GLY A 574 -33.71 16.15 -15.05
N PRO A 575 -34.24 15.44 -16.07
CA PRO A 575 -33.47 14.94 -17.19
C PRO A 575 -32.69 16.02 -17.94
N ALA A 576 -33.20 17.25 -18.00
CA ALA A 576 -32.50 18.39 -18.61
C ALA A 576 -31.25 18.79 -17.81
N ASP A 577 -31.33 18.83 -16.47
CA ASP A 577 -30.18 19.11 -15.61
C ASP A 577 -29.13 18.01 -15.73
N MET A 578 -29.57 16.74 -15.72
CA MET A 578 -28.70 15.59 -15.93
C MET A 578 -28.02 15.64 -17.30
N GLN A 579 -28.77 15.96 -18.37
CA GLN A 579 -28.23 16.09 -19.73
C GLN A 579 -27.22 17.24 -19.85
N ALA A 580 -27.41 18.33 -19.11
CA ALA A 580 -26.46 19.45 -19.09
C ALA A 580 -25.17 19.10 -18.30
N MET A 581 -25.29 18.37 -17.20
CA MET A 581 -24.17 18.12 -16.29
C MET A 581 -23.31 16.92 -16.69
N MET A 582 -23.91 15.83 -17.19
CA MET A 582 -23.18 14.60 -17.51
C MET A 582 -22.02 14.78 -18.51
N PRO A 583 -22.15 15.57 -19.60
CA PRO A 583 -21.02 15.79 -20.52
C PRO A 583 -19.81 16.44 -19.83
N LEU A 584 -20.04 17.37 -18.90
CA LEU A 584 -18.97 18.05 -18.15
C LEU A 584 -18.24 17.08 -17.23
N LEU A 585 -18.99 16.24 -16.52
CA LEU A 585 -18.43 15.25 -15.61
C LEU A 585 -17.69 14.13 -16.37
N SER A 586 -18.30 13.60 -17.43
CA SER A 586 -17.69 12.54 -18.25
C SER A 586 -16.41 13.00 -18.95
N ALA A 587 -16.34 14.27 -19.41
CA ALA A 587 -15.12 14.83 -20.00
C ALA A 587 -13.93 14.88 -19.02
N GLN A 588 -14.20 14.80 -17.72
CA GLN A 588 -13.21 14.79 -16.64
C GLN A 588 -13.14 13.44 -15.91
N GLN A 589 -13.86 12.41 -16.40
CA GLN A 589 -14.00 11.10 -15.77
C GLN A 589 -14.48 11.18 -14.30
N VAL A 590 -15.39 12.12 -14.00
CA VAL A 590 -15.96 12.31 -12.66
C VAL A 590 -17.28 11.54 -12.53
N GLY A 591 -17.42 10.78 -11.45
CA GLY A 591 -18.64 10.07 -11.10
C GLY A 591 -19.73 10.99 -10.55
N LEU A 592 -20.99 10.64 -10.79
CA LEU A 592 -22.16 11.34 -10.23
C LEU A 592 -22.97 10.42 -9.31
N ALA A 593 -23.25 10.89 -8.10
CA ALA A 593 -24.30 10.38 -7.25
C ALA A 593 -25.50 11.33 -7.20
N VAL A 594 -26.70 10.80 -7.40
CA VAL A 594 -27.95 11.54 -7.18
C VAL A 594 -28.49 11.10 -5.83
N VAL A 595 -28.45 12.02 -4.88
CA VAL A 595 -28.81 11.79 -3.48
C VAL A 595 -30.18 12.40 -3.20
N ALA A 596 -31.14 11.59 -2.75
CA ALA A 596 -32.50 12.04 -2.51
C ALA A 596 -33.11 11.49 -1.20
N PRO A 597 -34.36 11.83 -0.82
CA PRO A 597 -35.00 11.20 0.34
C PRO A 597 -35.15 9.67 0.21
N ARG A 598 -35.22 9.15 -1.03
CA ARG A 598 -35.33 7.72 -1.34
C ARG A 598 -34.55 7.38 -2.62
N ILE A 599 -34.10 6.13 -2.72
CA ILE A 599 -33.54 5.58 -3.95
C ILE A 599 -34.63 5.28 -4.99
N GLY A 600 -34.22 5.14 -6.25
CA GLY A 600 -35.12 4.85 -7.38
C GLY A 600 -35.55 6.10 -8.13
N THR A 601 -36.52 5.95 -9.02
CA THR A 601 -36.97 7.03 -9.89
C THR A 601 -37.72 8.11 -9.11
N LEU A 602 -37.25 9.35 -9.22
CA LEU A 602 -37.86 10.57 -8.68
C LEU A 602 -39.01 11.02 -9.59
N GLN A 603 -39.90 11.89 -9.10
CA GLN A 603 -40.98 12.47 -9.92
C GLN A 603 -40.44 13.31 -11.08
N SER A 604 -39.22 13.84 -10.95
CA SER A 604 -38.49 14.52 -12.01
C SER A 604 -38.13 13.59 -13.18
N GLY A 605 -38.13 12.26 -12.97
CA GLY A 605 -37.75 11.26 -13.96
C GLY A 605 -36.29 10.79 -13.86
N VAL A 606 -35.47 11.42 -13.03
CA VAL A 606 -34.09 10.99 -12.74
C VAL A 606 -34.10 9.88 -11.68
N THR A 607 -33.16 8.93 -11.77
CA THR A 607 -33.00 7.87 -10.76
C THR A 607 -31.99 8.28 -9.70
N ALA A 608 -32.43 8.36 -8.45
CA ALA A 608 -31.56 8.51 -7.30
C ALA A 608 -30.88 7.17 -6.97
N ASN A 609 -29.54 7.19 -6.83
CA ASN A 609 -28.73 6.02 -6.50
C ASN A 609 -28.23 6.03 -5.04
N ALA A 610 -28.50 7.11 -4.31
CA ALA A 610 -28.21 7.23 -2.89
C ALA A 610 -29.36 7.93 -2.16
N SER A 611 -29.53 7.62 -0.87
CA SER A 611 -30.47 8.31 -0.01
C SER A 611 -29.76 9.07 1.10
N PHE A 612 -30.42 10.09 1.68
CA PHE A 612 -29.88 10.83 2.85
C PHE A 612 -29.50 9.92 4.02
N THR A 613 -30.13 8.76 4.15
CA THR A 613 -29.88 7.82 5.25
C THR A 613 -28.73 6.85 4.97
N THR A 614 -28.43 6.57 3.70
CA THR A 614 -27.46 5.55 3.28
C THR A 614 -26.18 6.15 2.72
N THR A 615 -26.04 7.48 2.72
CA THR A 615 -24.86 8.20 2.26
C THR A 615 -24.41 9.27 3.25
N SER A 616 -23.26 9.88 2.98
CA SER A 616 -22.68 10.99 3.73
C SER A 616 -22.04 11.97 2.75
N ASN A 617 -21.97 13.25 3.11
CA ASN A 617 -21.17 14.22 2.34
C ASN A 617 -19.69 13.81 2.27
N LEU A 618 -19.20 13.08 3.27
CA LEU A 618 -17.83 12.53 3.35
C LEU A 618 -17.48 11.52 2.24
N PHE A 619 -18.47 11.06 1.45
CA PHE A 619 -18.23 10.12 0.36
C PHE A 619 -18.02 10.81 -1.00
N TYR A 620 -18.07 12.14 -1.03
CA TYR A 620 -18.09 12.93 -2.25
C TYR A 620 -17.09 14.07 -2.18
N ASP A 621 -16.43 14.33 -3.30
CA ASP A 621 -15.42 15.38 -3.43
C ASP A 621 -16.04 16.78 -3.62
N ALA A 622 -17.31 16.83 -4.03
CA ALA A 622 -18.14 18.04 -4.04
C ALA A 622 -19.63 17.70 -3.93
N VAL A 623 -20.41 18.66 -3.44
CA VAL A 623 -21.87 18.55 -3.32
C VAL A 623 -22.55 19.75 -3.99
N PHE A 624 -23.48 19.45 -4.90
CA PHE A 624 -24.35 20.41 -5.57
C PHE A 624 -25.80 20.22 -5.11
N PHE A 625 -26.61 21.26 -5.23
CA PHE A 625 -28.04 21.21 -4.95
C PHE A 625 -28.83 21.33 -6.24
N GLY A 626 -29.74 20.39 -6.47
CA GLY A 626 -30.62 20.41 -7.64
C GLY A 626 -31.50 21.66 -7.65
N SER A 627 -31.83 22.15 -8.84
CA SER A 627 -32.81 23.21 -9.01
C SER A 627 -34.23 22.64 -8.96
N ILE A 628 -35.20 23.45 -8.53
CA ILE A 628 -36.62 23.21 -8.83
C ILE A 628 -36.85 23.74 -10.24
N PRO A 629 -37.48 23.00 -11.16
CA PRO A 629 -37.87 23.53 -12.46
C PRO A 629 -38.67 24.81 -12.25
N THR A 630 -38.17 25.94 -12.73
CA THR A 630 -38.93 27.19 -12.71
C THR A 630 -40.21 26.96 -13.50
N ARG A 631 -41.36 26.83 -12.82
CA ARG A 631 -42.65 27.07 -13.50
C ARG A 631 -42.58 28.47 -14.10
N PRO A 632 -43.04 28.70 -15.34
CA PRO A 632 -43.35 30.06 -15.74
C PRO A 632 -44.34 30.59 -14.69
N LEU A 633 -44.03 31.71 -14.07
CA LEU A 633 -45.04 32.48 -13.34
C LEU A 633 -46.17 32.72 -14.33
N ARG A 634 -47.34 32.12 -14.07
CA ARG A 634 -48.54 32.32 -14.87
C ARG A 634 -49.05 33.74 -14.71
#